data_AF-A0A3N6EBT9-F1
#
_entry.id   AF-A0A3N6EBT9-F1
#
_cell.length_a   1.000
_cell.length_b   1.000
_cell.length_c   1.000
_cell.angle_alpha   90.00
_cell.angle_beta   90.00
_cell.angle_gamma   90.00
#
_symmetry.space_group_name_H-M   'P 1'
#
loop_
_entity.id
_entity.type
_entity.pdbx_description
1 polymer ?
#
loop_
_entity_poly.entity_id
_entity_poly.type
_entity_poly.pdbx_seq_one_letter_code
_entity_poly.pdbx_strand_id
1 'polypeptide(L)' 'MNLVVVLNHTALTALYRADPFLTGLYIKASRGTGRVIVPSLSVLAAERQDTGAGQHAASLRFAENVPFTTGHAVDAMD' A
#
# COMPACT_ATOMS: atom_id res chain seq x y z
N MET A 1 2.06 14.21 15.88
CA MET A 1 1.70 12.79 15.78
C MET A 1 1.99 12.34 14.36
N ASN A 2 2.93 11.41 14.15
CA ASN A 2 3.29 10.94 12.81
C ASN A 2 2.34 9.81 12.41
N LEU A 3 1.46 10.05 11.44
CA LEU A 3 0.44 9.10 11.02
C LEU A 3 1.07 8.02 10.15
N VAL A 4 1.10 6.77 10.62
CA VAL A 4 1.54 5.62 9.83
C VAL A 4 0.32 4.81 9.40
N VAL A 5 0.20 4.54 8.11
CA VAL A 5 -0.88 3.71 7.55
C VAL A 5 -0.31 2.57 6.74
N VAL A 6 -0.89 1.39 6.87
CA VAL A 6 -0.56 0.20 6.06
C VAL A 6 -1.70 -0.02 5.08
N LEU A 7 -1.40 -0.03 3.78
CA LEU A 7 -2.42 -0.22 2.75
C LEU A 7 -2.48 -1.70 2.34
N ASN A 8 -3.66 -2.29 2.48
CA ASN A 8 -3.97 -3.60 1.91
C ASN A 8 -4.38 -3.47 0.43
N HIS A 9 -4.56 -4.60 -0.24
CA HIS A 9 -4.90 -4.64 -1.65
C HIS A 9 -6.19 -3.87 -2.01
N THR A 10 -7.24 -3.91 -1.17
CA THR A 10 -8.47 -3.14 -1.44
C THR A 10 -8.25 -1.64 -1.36
N ALA A 11 -7.46 -1.16 -0.39
CA ALA A 11 -7.05 0.23 -0.32
C ALA A 11 -6.17 0.63 -1.51
N LEU A 12 -5.26 -0.23 -1.96
CA LEU A 12 -4.43 0.05 -3.14
C LEU A 12 -5.28 0.16 -4.41
N THR A 13 -6.26 -0.73 -4.61
CA THR A 13 -7.21 -0.65 -5.73
C THR A 13 -8.07 0.62 -5.65
N ALA A 14 -8.53 1.00 -4.45
CA ALA A 14 -9.30 2.23 -4.27
C ALA A 14 -8.44 3.49 -4.53
N LEU A 15 -7.18 3.50 -4.09
CA LEU A 15 -6.23 4.57 -4.39
C LEU A 15 -5.95 4.67 -5.90
N TYR A 16 -5.78 3.54 -6.58
CA TYR A 16 -5.65 3.48 -8.05
C TYR A 16 -6.86 4.09 -8.77
N ARG A 17 -8.06 3.92 -8.21
CA ARG A 17 -9.31 4.54 -8.68
C ARG A 17 -9.52 5.98 -8.20
N ALA A 18 -8.47 6.61 -7.67
CA ALA A 18 -8.48 7.99 -7.17
C ALA A 18 -9.47 8.24 -6.03
N ASP A 19 -9.64 7.29 -5.10
CA ASP A 19 -10.41 7.51 -3.88
C ASP A 19 -9.91 8.78 -3.14
N PRO A 20 -10.77 9.76 -2.83
CA PRO A 20 -10.33 11.04 -2.26
C PRO A 20 -9.68 10.93 -0.88
N PHE A 21 -10.15 10.00 -0.04
CA PHE A 21 -9.63 9.82 1.30
C PHE A 21 -8.20 9.24 1.26
N LEU A 22 -8.01 8.16 0.50
CA LEU A 22 -6.71 7.51 0.34
C LEU A 22 -5.72 8.41 -0.42
N THR A 23 -6.20 9.15 -1.42
CA THR A 23 -5.41 10.20 -2.09
C THR A 23 -4.94 11.25 -1.07
N GLY A 24 -5.83 11.69 -0.17
CA GLY A 24 -5.49 12.60 0.92
C GLY A 24 -4.41 12.06 1.87
N LEU A 25 -4.47 10.76 2.20
CA LEU A 25 -3.43 10.10 3.00
C LEU A 25 -2.08 10.07 2.26
N TYR A 26 -2.09 9.75 0.97
CA TYR A 26 -0.88 9.76 0.15
C TYR A 26 -0.26 11.17 0.04
N ILE A 27 -1.09 12.21 -0.09
CA ILE A 27 -0.63 13.61 -0.06
C ILE A 27 -0.02 13.97 1.29
N LYS A 28 -0.57 13.49 2.42
CA LYS A 28 0.06 13.71 3.74
C LYS A 28 1.45 13.08 3.82
N ALA A 29 1.61 11.89 3.23
CA ALA A 29 2.90 11.21 3.15
C ALA A 29 3.90 11.98 2.27
N SER A 30 3.47 12.51 1.12
CA SER A 30 4.34 13.33 0.27
C SER A 30 4.79 14.64 0.93
N ARG A 31 4.01 15.16 1.88
CA ARG A 31 4.36 16.34 2.71
C ARG A 31 5.22 16.00 3.93
N GLY A 32 5.59 14.75 4.13
CA GLY A 32 6.35 14.31 5.31
C GLY A 32 5.57 14.35 6.64
N THR A 33 4.25 14.47 6.57
CA THR A 33 3.37 14.51 7.76
C THR A 33 2.68 13.18 8.06
N GLY A 34 3.03 12.14 7.29
CA GLY A 34 2.63 10.76 7.50
C GLY A 34 3.54 9.80 6.74
N ARG A 35 3.32 8.51 6.92
CA ARG A 35 4.01 7.42 6.21
C ARG A 35 2.99 6.42 5.69
N VAL A 36 3.15 6.03 4.44
CA VAL A 36 2.35 4.98 3.80
C VAL A 36 3.24 3.75 3.65
N ILE A 37 2.82 2.62 4.20
CA ILE A 37 3.48 1.33 4.08
C ILE A 37 2.65 0.46 3.16
N VAL A 38 3.33 -0.19 2.21
CA VAL A 38 2.73 -1.06 1.21
C VAL A 38 3.41 -2.43 1.29
N PRO A 39 2.75 -3.44 1.88
CA PRO A 39 3.25 -4.81 1.83
C PRO A 39 3.27 -5.30 0.38
N SER A 40 4.40 -5.89 -0.05
CA SER A 40 4.55 -6.43 -1.42
C SER A 40 3.50 -7.49 -1.77
N LEU A 41 2.99 -8.26 -0.79
CA LEU A 41 1.88 -9.18 -1.01
C LEU A 41 0.57 -8.45 -1.35
N SER A 42 0.32 -7.28 -0.75
CA SER A 42 -0.83 -6.41 -1.11
C SER A 42 -0.72 -5.88 -2.54
N VAL A 43 0.49 -5.58 -3.02
CA VAL A 43 0.72 -5.16 -4.41
C VAL A 43 0.30 -6.25 -5.39
N LEU A 44 0.74 -7.49 -5.15
CA LEU A 44 0.37 -8.63 -5.99
C LEU A 44 -1.14 -8.89 -5.96
N ALA A 45 -1.75 -8.82 -4.77
CA ALA A 45 -3.18 -9.00 -4.63
C ALA A 45 -3.99 -7.88 -5.32
N ALA A 46 -3.51 -6.63 -5.27
CA ALA A 46 -4.15 -5.51 -5.96
C ALA A 46 -4.11 -5.68 -7.47
N GLU A 47 -2.98 -6.11 -8.05
CA GLU A 47 -2.85 -6.39 -9.49
C GLU A 47 -3.82 -7.48 -9.97
N ARG A 48 -4.03 -8.52 -9.15
CA ARG A 48 -5.00 -9.58 -9.42
C ARG A 48 -6.44 -9.12 -9.32
N GLN A 49 -6.72 -8.14 -8.45
CA GLN A 49 -8.06 -7.61 -8.27
C GLN A 49 -8.44 -6.59 -9.36
N ASP A 50 -7.51 -5.71 -9.74
CA ASP A 50 -7.72 -4.69 -10.76
C ASP A 50 -6.40 -4.49 -11.52
N THR A 51 -6.37 -4.89 -12.79
CA THR A 51 -5.16 -4.87 -13.61
C THR A 51 -4.61 -3.45 -13.70
N GLY A 52 -3.31 -3.30 -13.40
CA GLY A 52 -2.63 -2.01 -13.29
C GLY A 52 -2.59 -1.42 -11.89
N ALA A 53 -3.45 -1.84 -10.95
CA ALA A 53 -3.44 -1.31 -9.59
C ALA A 53 -2.17 -1.68 -8.81
N GLY A 54 -1.61 -2.86 -9.04
CA GLY A 54 -0.35 -3.27 -8.41
C GLY A 54 0.83 -2.53 -9.02
N GLN A 55 0.90 -2.41 -10.34
CA GLN A 55 1.93 -1.60 -11.00
C GLN A 55 1.86 -0.14 -10.54
N HIS A 56 0.66 0.42 -10.40
CA HIS A 56 0.45 1.75 -9.84
C HIS A 56 0.98 1.84 -8.41
N ALA A 57 0.58 0.91 -7.52
CA ALA A 57 1.04 0.87 -6.14
C ALA A 57 2.58 0.79 -6.03
N ALA A 58 3.23 -0.03 -6.86
CA ALA A 58 4.68 -0.15 -6.91
C ALA A 58 5.39 1.14 -7.35
N SER A 59 4.70 2.00 -8.12
CA SER A 59 5.25 3.28 -8.61
C SER A 59 5.12 4.45 -7.61
N LEU A 60 4.42 4.26 -6.49
CA LEU A 60 4.17 5.30 -5.49
C LEU A 60 5.45 5.70 -4.75
N ARG A 61 6.03 6.84 -5.14
CA ARG A 61 7.31 7.34 -4.62
C ARG A 61 7.30 7.70 -3.13
N PHE A 62 6.13 8.04 -2.59
CA PHE A 62 5.97 8.42 -1.18
C PHE A 62 5.43 7.28 -0.31
N ALA A 63 5.45 6.05 -0.85
CA ALA A 63 5.11 4.84 -0.13
C ALA A 63 6.35 3.97 0.08
N GLU A 64 6.41 3.32 1.23
CA GLU A 64 7.45 2.36 1.58
C GLU A 64 6.99 0.95 1.25
N ASN A 65 7.66 0.29 0.30
CA ASN A 65 7.37 -1.10 -0.03
C ASN A 65 8.09 -2.04 0.94
N VAL A 66 7.32 -2.89 1.62
CA VAL A 66 7.85 -3.86 2.58
C VAL A 66 7.84 -5.27 1.98
N PRO A 67 8.98 -5.97 1.92
CA PRO A 67 9.06 -7.34 1.42
C PRO A 67 8.23 -8.30 2.28
N PHE A 68 7.49 -9.19 1.62
CA PHE A 68 6.88 -10.35 2.23
C PHE A 68 7.89 -11.50 2.21
N THR A 69 8.10 -12.15 3.34
CA THR A 69 9.16 -13.16 3.54
C THR A 69 8.53 -14.44 4.04
N THR A 70 9.29 -15.54 4.00
CA THR A 70 8.84 -16.83 4.54
C THR A 70 8.50 -16.74 6.04
N GLY A 71 9.22 -15.91 6.80
CA GLY A 71 8.92 -15.70 8.24
C GLY A 71 7.51 -15.17 8.45
N HIS A 72 7.11 -14.15 7.69
CA HIS A 72 5.74 -13.63 7.76
C HIS A 72 4.67 -14.67 7.41
N ALA A 73 4.99 -15.63 6.53
CA ALA A 73 4.06 -16.70 6.17
C ALA A 73 3.89 -17.74 7.29
N VAL A 74 4.97 -18.04 8.01
CA VAL A 74 4.94 -18.93 9.18
C VAL A 74 4.17 -18.26 10.32
N ASP A 75 4.52 -17.02 10.67
CA ASP A 75 3.88 -16.24 11.74
C ASP A 75 2.36 -16.09 11.56
N ALA A 76 1.86 -16.14 10.33
CA ALA A 76 0.43 -16.00 10.03
C ALA A 76 -0.37 -17.30 10.20
N MET A 77 0.31 -18.46 10.26
CA MET A 77 -0.30 -19.78 10.36
C MET A 77 -0.25 -20.36 11.78
N ASP A 78 0.57 -19.79 12.64
CA ASP A 78 0.66 -20.09 14.08
C ASP A 78 -0.42 -19.35 14.90
#